data_AF-A0A2V9PGQ8-F1
#
_entry.id   AF-A0A2V9PGQ8-F1
#
_cell.length_a   1.000
_cell.length_b   1.000
_cell.length_c   1.000
_cell.angle_alpha   90.00
_cell.angle_beta   90.00
_cell.angle_gamma   90.00
#
_symmetry.space_group_name_H-M   'P 1'
#
loop_
_entity.id
_entity.type
_entity.pdbx_description
1 polymer ?
#
loop_
_entity_poly.entity_id
_entity_poly.type
_entity_poly.pdbx_seq_one_letter_code
_entity_poly.pdbx_strand_id
1 'polypeptide(L)'
;MKQTLSATNTRVQLGLELYPVFLAAGLPGHKLRMDALIGGGSEFPCEILAAAIQSLLPMMEKLQIATSAEVEVSTLAKRMYDEVIGGKGVVLSPALIGAWSRKP
;
A
#
# COMPACT_ATOMS: atom_id res chain seq x y z
N MET A 1 -4.96 1.82 -6.45
CA MET A 1 -3.73 2.22 -5.73
C MET A 1 -2.51 2.32 -6.66
N LYS A 2 -1.98 1.21 -7.22
CA LYS A 2 -0.75 1.24 -8.05
C LYS A 2 -0.83 2.22 -9.23
N GLN A 3 -1.89 2.16 -10.02
CA GLN A 3 -2.11 3.06 -11.16
C GLN A 3 -2.08 4.54 -10.74
N THR A 4 -2.78 4.90 -9.66
CA THR A 4 -2.80 6.26 -9.10
C THR A 4 -1.40 6.73 -8.70
N LEU A 5 -0.64 5.91 -7.97
CA LEU A 5 0.71 6.26 -7.53
C LEU A 5 1.70 6.39 -8.70
N SER A 6 1.60 5.51 -9.69
CA SER A 6 2.46 5.57 -10.88
C SER A 6 2.19 6.81 -11.73
N ALA A 7 0.95 7.30 -11.76
CA ALA A 7 0.57 8.50 -12.50
C ALA A 7 1.05 9.81 -11.83
N THR A 8 1.44 9.79 -10.55
CA THR A 8 1.93 10.98 -9.83
C THR A 8 3.46 11.11 -9.80
N ASN A 9 4.19 10.38 -10.65
CA ASN A 9 5.66 10.29 -10.63
C ASN A 9 6.22 9.84 -9.27
N THR A 10 5.40 9.15 -8.46
CA THR A 10 5.83 8.59 -7.18
C THR A 10 6.77 7.43 -7.43
N ARG A 11 7.91 7.40 -6.72
CA ARG A 11 8.85 6.27 -6.77
C ARG A 11 8.28 5.07 -6.02
N VAL A 12 7.37 4.33 -6.66
CA VAL A 12 6.70 3.16 -6.06
C VAL A 12 7.65 2.02 -5.68
N GLN A 13 8.88 2.01 -6.21
CA GLN A 13 9.93 1.04 -5.88
C GLN A 13 10.99 1.58 -4.91
N LEU A 14 10.83 2.80 -4.39
CA LEU A 14 11.82 3.45 -3.51
C LEU A 14 12.23 2.55 -2.34
N GLY A 15 11.30 1.76 -1.80
CA GLY A 15 11.58 0.81 -0.72
C GLY A 15 12.76 -0.13 -1.01
N LEU A 16 12.85 -0.66 -2.25
CA LEU A 16 13.95 -1.52 -2.68
C LEU A 16 15.24 -0.72 -2.99
N GLU A 17 15.09 0.57 -3.29
CA GLU A 17 16.19 1.50 -3.51
C GLU A 17 16.76 2.06 -2.19
N LEU A 18 16.15 1.80 -1.03
CA LEU A 18 16.64 2.31 0.25
C LEU A 18 18.06 1.83 0.57
N TYR A 19 18.45 0.63 0.12
CA TYR A 19 19.81 0.12 0.30
C TYR A 19 20.87 1.03 -0.34
N PRO A 20 20.86 1.26 -1.68
CA PRO A 20 21.83 2.17 -2.30
C PRO A 20 21.67 3.62 -1.82
N VAL A 21 20.46 4.09 -1.46
CA VAL A 21 20.25 5.44 -0.91
C VAL A 21 20.98 5.63 0.42
N PHE A 22 20.90 4.65 1.34
CA PHE A 22 21.59 4.73 2.63
C PHE A 22 23.11 4.65 2.48
N LEU A 23 23.61 3.84 1.53
CA LEU A 23 25.03 3.80 1.19
C LEU A 23 25.53 5.15 0.66
N ALA A 24 24.80 5.76 -0.29
CA ALA A 24 25.17 7.05 -0.84
C ALA A 24 25.18 8.17 0.22
N ALA A 25 24.37 8.03 1.27
CA ALA A 25 24.35 8.94 2.41
C ALA A 25 25.45 8.67 3.46
N GLY A 26 26.30 7.65 3.28
CA GLY A 26 27.36 7.29 4.22
C GLY A 26 26.88 6.65 5.53
N LEU A 27 25.65 6.09 5.55
CA LEU A 27 25.06 5.53 6.77
C LEU A 27 25.55 4.09 7.04
N PRO A 28 26.15 3.80 8.21
CA PRO A 28 26.75 2.50 8.49
C PRO A 28 25.71 1.42 8.81
N GLY A 29 26.01 0.16 8.46
CA GLY A 29 25.30 -1.03 8.96
C GLY A 29 23.78 -0.99 8.81
N HIS A 30 23.27 -0.42 7.72
CA HIS A 30 21.85 -0.26 7.51
C HIS A 30 21.17 -1.61 7.28
N LYS A 31 19.96 -1.77 7.83
CA LYS A 31 19.12 -2.96 7.67
C LYS A 31 17.82 -2.58 7.00
N LEU A 32 17.36 -3.44 6.11
CA LEU A 32 16.04 -3.33 5.50
C LEU A 32 15.10 -4.35 6.12
N ARG A 33 13.82 -4.01 6.20
CA ARG A 33 12.72 -4.93 6.53
C ARG A 33 11.57 -4.65 5.60
N MET A 34 10.91 -5.72 5.20
CA MET A 34 9.63 -5.67 4.51
C MET A 34 8.56 -6.21 5.46
N ASP A 35 7.46 -5.47 5.59
CA ASP A 35 6.26 -5.91 6.26
C ASP A 35 5.09 -5.88 5.28
N ALA A 36 4.33 -6.96 5.23
CA ALA A 36 3.09 -7.08 4.47
C ALA A 36 2.13 -7.97 5.25
N LEU A 37 0.84 -7.64 5.18
CA LEU A 37 -0.22 -8.49 5.70
C LEU A 37 -0.64 -9.46 4.60
N ILE A 38 -0.72 -10.74 4.95
CA ILE A 38 -1.24 -11.80 4.10
C ILE A 38 -2.27 -12.56 4.91
N GLY A 39 -3.49 -12.70 4.38
CA GLY A 39 -4.56 -13.38 5.09
C GLY A 39 -5.78 -13.59 4.22
N GLY A 40 -6.65 -14.51 4.65
CA GLY A 40 -7.95 -14.76 4.05
C GLY A 40 -9.06 -14.63 5.09
N GLY A 41 -10.28 -14.58 4.60
CA GLY A 41 -11.48 -14.49 5.44
C GLY A 41 -11.40 -13.39 6.51
N SER A 42 -11.79 -13.72 7.75
CA SER A 42 -11.85 -12.77 8.87
C SER A 42 -10.49 -12.41 9.47
N GLU A 43 -9.40 -13.01 9.01
CA GLU A 43 -8.06 -12.70 9.52
C GLU A 43 -7.44 -11.46 8.84
N PHE A 44 -7.96 -11.04 7.68
CA PHE A 44 -7.44 -9.87 6.96
C PHE A 44 -8.27 -8.60 7.26
N PRO A 45 -7.66 -7.53 7.80
CA PRO A 45 -8.36 -6.28 8.11
C PRO A 45 -8.58 -5.44 6.85
N CYS A 46 -9.71 -5.67 6.16
CA CYS A 46 -10.07 -4.98 4.91
C CYS A 46 -10.19 -3.46 5.08
N GLU A 47 -10.44 -2.98 6.29
CA GLU A 47 -10.53 -1.57 6.65
C GLU A 47 -9.23 -0.81 6.35
N ILE A 48 -8.08 -1.45 6.50
CA ILE A 48 -6.77 -0.83 6.23
C ILE A 48 -6.64 -0.52 4.73
N LEU A 49 -7.08 -1.43 3.87
CA LEU A 49 -7.05 -1.22 2.42
C LEU A 49 -8.08 -0.18 1.98
N ALA A 50 -9.29 -0.21 2.56
CA ALA A 50 -10.30 0.79 2.27
C ALA A 50 -9.85 2.20 2.66
N ALA A 51 -9.22 2.36 3.83
CA ALA A 51 -8.64 3.63 4.26
C ALA A 51 -7.50 4.10 3.34
N ALA A 52 -6.66 3.20 2.85
CA ALA A 52 -5.62 3.52 1.87
C ALA A 52 -6.19 3.95 0.51
N ILE A 53 -7.32 3.38 0.08
CA ILE A 53 -8.02 3.81 -1.14
C ILE A 53 -8.68 5.18 -0.91
N GLN A 54 -9.31 5.39 0.24
CA GLN A 54 -9.92 6.66 0.62
C GLN A 54 -8.92 7.82 0.57
N SER A 55 -7.71 7.63 1.11
CA SER A 55 -6.68 8.67 1.12
C SER A 55 -6.18 9.03 -0.29
N LEU A 56 -6.26 8.09 -1.23
CA LEU A 56 -5.87 8.30 -2.63
C LEU A 56 -7.02 8.81 -3.50
N LEU A 57 -8.28 8.77 -3.03
CA LEU A 57 -9.46 9.11 -3.82
C LEU A 57 -9.41 10.51 -4.45
N PRO A 58 -9.01 11.59 -3.73
CA PRO A 58 -8.89 12.92 -4.36
C PRO A 58 -7.93 12.93 -5.55
N MET A 59 -6.87 12.12 -5.49
CA MET A 59 -5.92 11.98 -6.59
C MET A 59 -6.46 11.11 -7.72
N MET A 60 -7.25 10.07 -7.39
CA MET A 60 -7.94 9.27 -8.40
C MET A 60 -8.90 10.12 -9.23
N GLU A 61 -9.67 11.00 -8.59
CA GLU A 61 -10.59 11.91 -9.26
C GLU A 61 -9.86 12.91 -10.15
N LYS A 62 -8.80 13.55 -9.62
CA LYS A 62 -7.96 14.49 -10.39
C LYS A 62 -7.36 13.86 -11.64
N LEU A 63 -6.97 12.59 -11.56
CA LEU A 63 -6.37 11.83 -12.66
C LEU A 63 -7.41 11.09 -13.53
N GLN A 64 -8.70 11.26 -13.26
CA GLN A 64 -9.80 10.57 -13.94
C GLN A 64 -9.66 9.04 -13.94
N ILE A 65 -9.13 8.47 -12.85
CA ILE A 65 -8.97 7.02 -12.67
C ILE A 65 -10.25 6.39 -12.10
N ALA A 66 -10.85 7.06 -11.12
CA ALA A 66 -12.10 6.64 -10.49
C ALA A 66 -12.72 7.83 -9.75
N THR A 67 -14.03 7.80 -9.59
CA THR A 67 -14.83 8.78 -8.85
C THR A 67 -15.22 8.26 -7.47
N SER A 68 -15.55 9.16 -6.54
CA SER A 68 -16.12 8.80 -5.24
C SER A 68 -17.35 7.89 -5.37
N ALA A 69 -18.21 8.14 -6.36
CA ALA A 69 -19.42 7.37 -6.62
C ALA A 69 -19.12 5.95 -7.13
N GLU A 70 -18.07 5.74 -7.93
CA GLU A 70 -17.66 4.41 -8.38
C GLU A 70 -16.97 3.60 -7.28
N VAL A 71 -16.21 4.28 -6.41
CA VAL A 71 -15.45 3.61 -5.35
C VAL A 71 -16.35 3.23 -4.16
N GLU A 72 -17.34 4.07 -3.83
CA GLU A 72 -18.25 3.87 -2.69
C GLU A 72 -17.50 3.54 -1.39
N VAL A 73 -16.58 4.41 -0.98
CA VAL A 73 -15.63 4.15 0.13
C VAL A 73 -16.31 3.70 1.42
N SER A 74 -17.51 4.22 1.73
CA SER A 74 -18.25 3.88 2.95
C SER A 74 -18.63 2.41 3.05
N THR A 75 -18.76 1.70 1.92
CA THR A 75 -19.11 0.28 1.86
C THR A 75 -17.95 -0.61 1.41
N LEU A 76 -16.86 -0.01 0.91
CA LEU A 76 -15.75 -0.70 0.27
C LEU A 76 -15.13 -1.81 1.13
N ALA A 77 -14.86 -1.54 2.41
CA ALA A 77 -14.28 -2.54 3.30
C ALA A 77 -15.17 -3.79 3.43
N LYS A 78 -16.49 -3.59 3.56
CA LYS A 78 -17.46 -4.68 3.61
C LYS A 78 -17.51 -5.46 2.30
N ARG A 79 -17.52 -4.78 1.16
CA ARG A 79 -17.53 -5.45 -0.15
C ARG A 79 -16.27 -6.30 -0.36
N MET A 80 -15.10 -5.77 -0.02
CA MET A 80 -13.84 -6.52 -0.06
C MET A 80 -13.88 -7.75 0.85
N TYR A 81 -14.39 -7.60 2.07
CA TYR A 81 -14.56 -8.73 3.00
C TYR A 81 -15.50 -9.80 2.43
N ASP A 82 -16.66 -9.41 1.93
CA ASP A 82 -17.66 -10.32 1.36
C ASP A 82 -17.09 -11.06 0.13
N GLU A 83 -16.31 -10.38 -0.72
CA GLU A 83 -15.60 -10.97 -1.86
C GLU A 83 -14.56 -12.01 -1.42
N VAL A 84 -13.75 -11.68 -0.41
CA VAL A 84 -12.70 -12.57 0.11
C VAL A 84 -13.30 -13.83 0.74
N ILE A 85 -14.35 -13.67 1.56
CA ILE A 85 -15.06 -14.79 2.19
C ILE A 85 -15.76 -15.65 1.16
N GLY A 86 -16.57 -15.05 0.28
CA GLY A 86 -17.34 -15.76 -0.73
C GLY A 86 -16.45 -16.50 -1.73
N GLY A 87 -15.30 -15.92 -2.06
CA GLY A 87 -14.33 -16.50 -2.98
C GLY A 87 -13.32 -17.46 -2.35
N LYS A 88 -13.31 -17.62 -1.01
CA LYS A 88 -12.23 -18.30 -0.26
C LYS A 88 -10.84 -17.76 -0.66
N GLY A 89 -10.77 -16.44 -0.83
CA GLY A 89 -9.60 -15.73 -1.36
C GLY A 89 -8.54 -15.44 -0.31
N VAL A 90 -7.38 -15.01 -0.80
CA VAL A 90 -6.27 -14.48 0.00
C VAL A 90 -5.99 -13.05 -0.46
N VAL A 91 -5.78 -12.17 0.50
CA VAL A 91 -5.39 -10.78 0.27
C VAL A 91 -3.94 -10.59 0.69
N LEU A 92 -3.19 -9.88 -0.15
CA LEU A 92 -1.86 -9.36 0.14
C LEU A 92 -1.94 -7.84 0.21
N SER A 93 -1.56 -7.25 1.34
CA SER A 93 -1.44 -5.80 1.45
C SER A 93 -0.25 -5.29 0.60
N PRO A 94 -0.21 -3.99 0.27
CA PRO A 94 1.03 -3.39 -0.22
C PRO A 94 2.20 -3.72 0.71
N ALA A 95 3.33 -4.12 0.13
CA ALA A 95 4.56 -4.33 0.87
C ALA A 95 5.14 -2.97 1.29
N LEU A 96 5.36 -2.80 2.59
CA LEU A 96 6.00 -1.61 3.14
C LEU A 96 7.45 -1.98 3.49
N ILE A 97 8.40 -1.25 2.90
CA ILE A 97 9.83 -1.50 3.10
C ILE A 97 10.43 -0.30 3.83
N GLY A 98 11.04 -0.56 4.98
CA GLY A 98 11.76 0.41 5.78
C GLY A 98 13.25 0.11 5.84
N ALA A 99 14.05 1.15 6.09
CA ALA A 99 15.48 1.02 6.34
C ALA A 99 15.88 1.82 7.58
N TRP A 100 16.82 1.28 8.36
CA TRP A 100 17.35 1.94 9.57
C TRP A 100 18.85 1.75 9.68
N SER A 101 19.51 2.76 10.23
CA SER A 101 20.94 2.77 10.49
C SER A 101 21.21 3.38 11.88
N ARG A 102 22.39 3.12 12.44
CA ARG A 102 22.88 3.81 13.64
C ARG A 102 23.40 5.19 13.23
N LYS A 103 23.28 6.17 14.15
CA LYS A 103 24.00 7.44 13.98
C LYS A 103 25.51 7.16 14.04
N PRO A 104 26.34 7.91 13.29
CA PRO A 104 27.79 7.88 13.43
C PRO A 104 28.24 8.16 14.86
#